data_AF-A0A223FWN3-F1
#
_entry.id   AF-A0A223FWN3-F1
#
_cell.length_a   1.000
_cell.length_b   1.000
_cell.length_c   1.000
_cell.angle_alpha   90.00
_cell.angle_beta   90.00
_cell.angle_gamma   90.00
#
_symmetry.space_group_name_H-M   'P 1'
#
loop_
_entity.id
_entity.type
_entity.pdbx_description
1 polymer ?
#
loop_
_entity_poly.entity_id
_entity_poly.type
_entity_poly.pdbx_seq_one_letter_code
_entity_poly.pdbx_strand_id
1 'polypeptide(L)'
;EVYVLIAPAFGLVSMASQMLASMKLVFSLKGMSCAMKSIGFVGSLVWAHHMFTVGMDSDSRGYFSVATMVIAVPTGMKVFSWMMTLFNSNYSKNVIWEWVLGFIFMFTLGGLSGLVLSNASLDIFLHDTYYVVA
;
A
#
# COMPACT_ATOMS: atom_id res chain seq x y z
N GLU A 1 11.86 -7.23 -1.04
CA GLU A 1 11.19 -8.47 -0.61
C GLU A 1 9.71 -8.26 -0.28
N VAL A 2 9.35 -7.30 0.58
CA VAL A 2 7.96 -7.04 0.99
C VAL A 2 6.96 -6.76 -0.15
N TYR A 3 7.38 -6.08 -1.23
CA TYR A 3 6.49 -5.79 -2.36
C TYR A 3 6.13 -7.04 -3.19
N VAL A 4 6.99 -8.06 -3.18
CA VAL A 4 6.71 -9.34 -3.85
C VAL A 4 5.64 -10.11 -3.08
N LEU A 5 5.65 -10.00 -1.74
CA LEU A 5 4.66 -10.66 -0.88
C LEU A 5 3.25 -10.05 -1.01
N ILE A 6 3.15 -8.72 -1.12
CA ILE A 6 1.84 -8.05 -1.20
C ILE A 6 1.23 -8.09 -2.61
N ALA A 7 2.04 -8.24 -3.67
CA ALA A 7 1.56 -8.19 -5.05
C ALA A 7 0.48 -9.25 -5.38
N PRO A 8 0.60 -10.53 -4.96
CA PRO A 8 -0.47 -11.52 -5.13
C PRO A 8 -1.74 -11.17 -4.35
N ALA A 9 -1.61 -10.69 -3.11
CA ALA A 9 -2.75 -10.28 -2.29
C ALA A 9 -3.56 -9.16 -2.96
N PHE A 10 -2.87 -8.19 -3.57
CA PHE A 10 -3.53 -7.17 -4.38
C PHE A 10 -4.31 -7.72 -5.57
N GLY A 11 -3.82 -8.79 -6.20
CA GLY A 11 -4.55 -9.49 -7.25
C GLY A 11 -5.84 -10.12 -6.72
N LEU A 12 -5.75 -10.84 -5.59
CA LEU A 12 -6.89 -11.48 -4.93
C LEU A 12 -7.97 -10.47 -4.52
N VAL A 13 -7.60 -9.35 -3.91
CA VAL A 13 -8.55 -8.29 -3.52
C VAL A 13 -9.22 -7.68 -4.75
N SER A 14 -8.49 -7.51 -5.85
CA SER A 14 -9.06 -6.99 -7.10
C SER A 14 -10.09 -7.96 -7.68
N MET A 15 -9.76 -9.26 -7.77
CA MET A 15 -10.68 -10.29 -8.26
C MET A 15 -11.90 -10.47 -7.35
N ALA A 16 -11.69 -10.48 -6.03
CA ALA A 16 -12.76 -10.56 -5.05
C ALA A 16 -13.69 -9.35 -5.16
N SER A 17 -13.14 -8.12 -5.21
CA SER A 17 -13.94 -6.90 -5.36
C SER A 17 -14.76 -6.89 -6.66
N GLN A 18 -14.18 -7.37 -7.76
CA GLN A 18 -14.87 -7.53 -9.04
C GLN A 18 -16.05 -8.50 -8.93
N MET A 19 -15.82 -9.66 -8.30
CA MET A 19 -16.84 -10.69 -8.12
C MET A 19 -17.98 -10.21 -7.22
N LEU A 20 -17.64 -9.58 -6.09
CA LEU A 20 -18.63 -9.05 -5.14
C LEU A 20 -19.48 -7.94 -5.75
N ALA A 21 -18.87 -7.07 -6.56
CA ALA A 21 -19.58 -6.00 -7.26
C ALA A 21 -20.34 -6.46 -8.51
N SER A 22 -20.21 -7.73 -8.90
CA SER A 22 -20.78 -8.28 -10.15
C SER A 22 -20.39 -7.46 -11.39
N MET A 23 -19.20 -6.85 -11.38
CA MET A 23 -18.70 -6.02 -12.49
C MET A 23 -17.85 -6.84 -13.45
N LYS A 24 -17.89 -6.49 -14.74
CA LYS A 24 -17.00 -7.10 -15.76
C LYS A 24 -15.53 -6.73 -15.56
N LEU A 25 -15.26 -5.56 -14.97
CA LEU A 25 -13.93 -5.03 -14.72
C LEU A 25 -13.94 -4.20 -13.44
N VAL A 26 -12.82 -4.19 -12.73
CA VAL A 26 -12.56 -3.29 -11.60
C VAL A 26 -12.47 -1.85 -12.11
N PHE A 27 -12.90 -0.90 -11.28
CA PHE A 27 -12.84 0.53 -11.59
C PHE A 27 -11.40 0.96 -11.93
N SER A 28 -11.23 1.62 -13.08
CA SER A 28 -9.91 2.07 -13.57
C SER A 28 -8.87 0.95 -13.72
N LEU A 29 -9.17 -0.07 -14.53
CA LEU A 29 -8.22 -1.15 -14.85
C LEU A 29 -6.85 -0.63 -15.33
N LYS A 30 -6.83 0.38 -16.20
CA LYS A 30 -5.58 1.03 -16.65
C LYS A 30 -4.82 1.62 -15.47
N GLY A 31 -5.50 2.35 -14.58
CA GLY A 31 -4.92 2.94 -13.37
C GLY A 31 -4.34 1.87 -12.44
N MET A 32 -5.04 0.76 -12.21
CA MET A 32 -4.54 -0.35 -11.41
C MET A 32 -3.29 -0.99 -12.02
N SER A 33 -3.25 -1.16 -13.35
CA SER A 33 -2.11 -1.73 -14.05
C SER A 33 -0.87 -0.82 -13.96
N CYS A 34 -1.06 0.49 -14.09
CA CYS A 34 0.00 1.49 -13.93
C CYS A 34 0.48 1.54 -12.48
N ALA A 35 -0.44 1.49 -11.51
CA ALA A 35 -0.10 1.44 -10.09
C ALA A 35 0.77 0.22 -9.74
N MET A 36 0.44 -0.97 -10.24
CA MET A 36 1.26 -2.17 -10.01
C MET A 36 2.67 -2.05 -10.57
N LYS A 37 2.81 -1.54 -11.80
CA LYS A 37 4.13 -1.31 -12.41
C LYS A 37 4.92 -0.25 -11.63
N SER A 38 4.26 0.82 -11.21
CA SER A 38 4.88 1.89 -10.42
C SER A 38 5.34 1.41 -9.05
N ILE A 39 4.52 0.64 -8.31
CA ILE A 39 4.91 0.05 -7.02
C ILE A 39 6.12 -0.88 -7.20
N GLY A 40 6.12 -1.72 -8.23
CA GLY A 40 7.23 -2.62 -8.51
C GLY A 40 8.52 -1.88 -8.83
N PHE A 41 8.46 -0.83 -9.65
CA PHE A 41 9.63 -0.04 -10.03
C PHE A 41 10.14 0.84 -8.90
N VAL A 42 9.28 1.62 -8.24
CA VAL A 42 9.72 2.48 -7.13
C VAL A 42 10.14 1.65 -5.92
N GLY A 43 9.51 0.49 -5.71
CA GLY A 43 9.85 -0.45 -4.65
C GLY A 43 11.28 -0.98 -4.70
N SER A 44 11.94 -1.01 -5.87
CA SER A 44 13.36 -1.38 -5.97
C SER A 44 14.32 -0.22 -5.66
N LEU A 45 13.81 1.01 -5.54
CA LEU A 45 14.61 2.23 -5.33
C LEU A 45 14.60 2.71 -3.87
N VAL A 46 13.87 2.07 -2.96
CA VAL A 46 13.58 2.62 -1.63
C VAL A 46 14.19 1.84 -0.46
N TRP A 47 15.02 0.83 -0.71
CA TRP A 47 15.48 -0.10 0.33
C TRP A 47 16.12 0.56 1.56
N ALA A 48 16.81 1.70 1.37
CA ALA A 48 17.58 2.33 2.44
C ALA A 48 16.73 3.04 3.49
N HIS A 49 15.39 3.11 3.34
CA HIS A 49 14.54 3.56 4.45
C HIS A 49 14.63 2.65 5.68
N HIS A 50 15.06 1.40 5.54
CA HIS A 50 15.36 0.51 6.67
C HIS A 50 16.68 0.85 7.39
N MET A 51 17.43 1.84 6.90
CA MET A 51 18.79 2.14 7.35
C MET A 51 18.94 3.59 7.81
N PHE A 52 17.85 4.31 8.12
CA PHE A 52 17.93 5.73 8.48
C PHE A 52 18.78 6.01 9.73
N THR A 53 18.96 5.03 10.60
CA THR A 53 19.71 5.12 11.87
C THR A 53 21.18 4.70 11.77
N VAL A 54 21.66 4.24 10.61
CA VAL A 54 23.05 3.74 10.46
C VAL A 54 24.10 4.85 10.25
N GLY A 55 23.70 6.12 10.35
CA GLY A 55 24.60 7.27 10.14
C GLY A 55 24.68 7.77 8.70
N MET A 56 23.61 7.58 7.91
CA MET A 56 23.51 8.09 6.54
C MET A 56 23.45 9.63 6.50
N ASP A 57 24.03 10.24 5.47
CA ASP A 57 24.04 11.70 5.29
C ASP A 57 22.63 12.30 5.13
N SER A 58 22.50 13.61 5.29
CA SER A 58 21.20 14.32 5.22
C SER A 58 20.51 14.16 3.88
N ASP A 59 21.27 14.19 2.79
CA ASP A 59 20.72 14.27 1.43
C ASP A 59 20.18 12.91 1.02
N SER A 60 20.94 11.84 1.31
CA SER A 60 20.48 10.47 1.15
C SER A 60 19.22 10.19 1.98
N ARG A 61 19.16 10.65 3.25
CA ARG A 61 17.94 10.51 4.07
C ARG A 61 16.76 11.27 3.48
N GLY A 62 16.98 12.48 2.99
CA GLY A 62 15.97 13.27 2.29
C GLY A 62 15.44 12.55 1.04
N TYR A 63 16.34 12.04 0.21
CA TYR A 63 16.00 11.28 -1.00
C TYR A 63 15.14 10.05 -0.68
N PHE A 64 15.63 9.16 0.19
CA PHE A 64 14.93 7.91 0.49
C PHE A 64 13.62 8.13 1.24
N SER A 65 13.52 9.20 2.04
CA SER A 65 12.28 9.62 2.68
C SER A 65 11.22 9.99 1.63
N VAL A 66 11.55 10.91 0.72
CA VAL A 66 10.63 11.35 -0.34
C VAL A 66 10.29 10.20 -1.30
N ALA A 67 11.30 9.43 -1.73
CA ALA A 67 11.09 8.31 -2.65
C ALA A 67 10.15 7.23 -2.05
N THR A 68 10.26 6.97 -0.75
CA THR A 68 9.37 6.03 -0.05
C THR A 68 7.94 6.57 0.04
N MET A 69 7.76 7.86 0.34
CA MET A 69 6.44 8.51 0.38
C MET A 69 5.73 8.44 -0.98
N VAL A 70 6.46 8.54 -2.09
CA VAL A 70 5.88 8.48 -3.46
C VAL A 70 5.14 7.16 -3.70
N ILE A 71 5.52 6.05 -3.07
CA ILE A 71 4.85 4.75 -3.19
C ILE A 71 3.39 4.80 -2.69
N ALA A 72 3.07 5.72 -1.78
CA ALA A 72 1.71 5.88 -1.29
C ALA A 72 0.73 6.33 -2.38
N VAL A 73 1.19 7.01 -3.43
CA VAL A 73 0.34 7.47 -4.54
C VAL A 73 -0.25 6.28 -5.34
N PRO A 74 0.55 5.39 -5.97
CA PRO A 74 0.00 4.25 -6.69
C PRO A 74 -0.71 3.26 -5.76
N THR A 75 -0.27 3.15 -4.50
CA THR A 75 -0.94 2.30 -3.50
C THR A 75 -2.32 2.83 -3.16
N GLY A 76 -2.45 4.15 -2.93
CA GLY A 76 -3.72 4.83 -2.72
C GLY A 76 -4.65 4.71 -3.91
N MET A 77 -4.14 4.83 -5.15
CA MET A 77 -4.94 4.61 -6.36
C MET A 77 -5.61 3.22 -6.38
N LYS A 78 -4.93 2.17 -5.91
CA LYS A 78 -5.52 0.84 -5.81
C LYS A 78 -6.60 0.76 -4.74
N VAL A 79 -6.36 1.33 -3.57
CA VAL A 79 -7.35 1.41 -2.48
C VAL A 79 -8.62 2.11 -2.97
N PHE A 80 -8.47 3.29 -3.59
CA PHE A 80 -9.59 4.01 -4.18
C PHE A 80 -10.30 3.21 -5.28
N SER A 81 -9.55 2.51 -6.13
CA SER A 81 -10.13 1.66 -7.17
C SER A 81 -11.00 0.53 -6.59
N TRP A 82 -10.56 -0.14 -5.52
CA TRP A 82 -11.38 -1.15 -4.85
C TRP A 82 -12.63 -0.54 -4.21
N MET A 83 -12.50 0.59 -3.50
CA MET A 83 -13.65 1.28 -2.92
C MET A 83 -14.67 1.69 -3.99
N MET A 84 -14.21 2.26 -5.11
CA MET A 84 -15.08 2.64 -6.23
C MET A 84 -15.71 1.45 -6.94
N THR A 85 -15.05 0.30 -6.97
CA THR A 85 -15.62 -0.93 -7.54
C THR A 85 -16.76 -1.46 -6.69
N LEU A 86 -16.63 -1.35 -5.36
CA LEU A 86 -17.67 -1.76 -4.42
C LEU A 86 -18.75 -0.69 -4.24
N PHE A 87 -18.48 0.56 -4.63
CA PHE A 87 -19.39 1.70 -4.50
C PHE A 87 -20.67 1.43 -5.30
N ASN A 88 -21.80 1.35 -4.60
CA ASN A 88 -23.13 1.02 -5.11
C ASN A 88 -23.37 -0.45 -5.51
N SER A 89 -22.52 -1.37 -5.05
CA SER A 89 -22.81 -2.81 -5.16
C SER A 89 -23.72 -3.30 -4.02
N ASN A 90 -24.48 -4.36 -4.29
CA ASN A 90 -25.36 -4.96 -3.29
C ASN A 90 -24.53 -5.68 -2.23
N TYR A 91 -24.34 -5.02 -1.10
CA TYR A 91 -23.67 -5.63 0.04
C TYR A 91 -24.42 -6.90 0.48
N SER A 92 -23.68 -8.00 0.58
CA SER A 92 -24.18 -9.26 1.16
C SER A 92 -23.28 -9.63 2.32
N LYS A 93 -23.86 -10.03 3.45
CA LYS A 93 -23.07 -10.51 4.59
C LYS A 93 -22.53 -11.90 4.28
N ASN A 94 -21.33 -11.95 3.72
CA ASN A 94 -20.56 -13.17 3.52
C ASN A 94 -19.09 -12.95 3.88
N VAL A 95 -18.37 -14.05 4.06
CA VAL A 95 -16.97 -14.04 4.52
C VAL A 95 -16.06 -13.25 3.57
N ILE A 96 -16.33 -13.29 2.26
CA ILE A 96 -15.51 -12.60 1.26
C ILE A 96 -15.69 -11.08 1.36
N TRP A 97 -16.93 -10.62 1.55
CA TRP A 97 -17.24 -9.21 1.80
C TRP A 97 -16.51 -8.66 3.02
N GLU A 98 -16.58 -9.39 4.14
CA GLU A 98 -15.89 -9.00 5.38
C GLU A 98 -14.36 -9.01 5.21
N TRP A 99 -13.82 -10.02 4.52
CA TRP A 99 -12.39 -10.11 4.27
C TRP A 99 -11.89 -8.97 3.36
N VAL A 100 -12.60 -8.63 2.29
CA VAL A 100 -12.21 -7.54 1.38
C VAL A 100 -12.27 -6.18 2.10
N LEU A 101 -13.35 -5.91 2.84
CA LEU A 101 -13.48 -4.66 3.59
C LEU A 101 -12.44 -4.58 4.72
N GLY A 102 -12.22 -5.68 5.44
CA GLY A 102 -11.19 -5.79 6.47
C GLY A 102 -9.78 -5.60 5.91
N PHE A 103 -9.48 -6.18 4.75
CA PHE A 103 -8.22 -5.96 4.05
C PHE A 103 -8.05 -4.48 3.70
N ILE A 104 -9.03 -3.85 3.05
CA ILE A 104 -8.96 -2.44 2.65
C ILE A 104 -8.71 -1.56 3.88
N PHE A 105 -9.42 -1.79 4.98
CA PHE A 105 -9.29 -1.00 6.21
C PHE A 105 -7.95 -1.21 6.93
N MET A 106 -7.54 -2.46 7.18
CA MET A 106 -6.29 -2.73 7.90
C MET A 106 -5.08 -2.34 7.05
N PHE A 107 -5.14 -2.56 5.73
CA PHE A 107 -4.09 -2.17 4.81
C PHE A 107 -3.93 -0.64 4.73
N THR A 108 -5.03 0.13 4.79
CA THR A 108 -4.92 1.60 4.83
C THR A 108 -4.35 2.09 6.16
N LEU A 109 -4.76 1.53 7.29
CA LEU A 109 -4.19 1.88 8.59
C LEU A 109 -2.68 1.59 8.65
N GLY A 110 -2.26 0.37 8.27
CA GLY A 110 -0.84 0.03 8.21
C GLY A 110 -0.06 0.84 7.17
N GLY A 111 -0.69 1.18 6.05
CA GLY A 111 -0.08 2.06 5.05
C GLY A 111 0.15 3.49 5.58
N LEU A 112 -0.77 4.01 6.40
CA LEU A 112 -0.62 5.31 7.05
C LEU A 112 0.46 5.30 8.14
N SER A 113 0.58 4.24 8.94
CA SER A 113 1.70 4.11 9.89
C SER A 113 3.05 4.02 9.17
N GLY A 114 3.10 3.29 8.04
CA GLY A 114 4.27 3.23 7.16
C GLY A 114 4.66 4.58 6.55
N LEU A 115 3.68 5.44 6.24
CA LEU A 115 3.97 6.82 5.80
C LEU A 115 4.65 7.65 6.90
N VAL A 116 4.30 7.44 8.17
CA VAL A 116 5.00 8.07 9.30
C VAL A 116 6.45 7.57 9.36
N LEU A 117 6.68 6.26 9.24
CA LEU A 117 8.02 5.65 9.24
C LEU A 117 8.87 6.03 8.02
N SER A 118 8.24 6.37 6.89
CA SER A 118 8.98 6.84 5.72
C SER A 118 9.72 8.17 5.97
N ASN A 119 9.33 8.92 7.01
CA ASN A 119 10.01 10.14 7.38
C ASN A 119 11.26 9.86 8.22
N ALA A 120 12.42 10.06 7.62
CA ALA A 120 13.72 9.84 8.27
C ALA A 120 13.93 10.63 9.58
N SER A 121 13.26 11.77 9.77
CA SER A 121 13.36 12.53 11.03
C SER A 121 12.54 11.91 12.18
N LEU A 122 11.42 11.28 11.85
CA LEU A 122 10.58 10.56 12.82
C LEU A 122 11.15 9.18 13.11
N ASP A 123 11.68 8.51 12.08
CA ASP A 123 12.24 7.16 12.23
C ASP A 123 13.38 7.10 13.25
N ILE A 124 14.16 8.17 13.45
CA ILE A 124 15.19 8.23 14.52
C ILE A 124 14.63 7.84 15.90
N PHE A 125 13.37 8.17 16.20
CA PHE A 125 12.73 7.87 17.48
C PHE A 125 11.90 6.59 17.47
N LEU A 126 11.51 6.11 16.29
CA LEU A 126 10.58 4.98 16.10
C LEU A 126 11.30 3.70 15.68
N HIS A 127 12.51 3.80 15.16
CA HIS A 127 13.32 2.67 14.70
C HIS A 127 13.50 1.63 15.81
N ASP A 128 13.41 0.34 15.46
CA ASP A 128 13.50 -0.79 16.39
C ASP A 128 12.55 -0.75 17.59
N THR A 129 11.45 0.01 17.49
CA THR A 129 10.36 0.00 18.48
C THR A 129 9.16 -0.82 18.01
N TYR A 130 8.23 -1.09 18.94
CA TYR A 130 6.97 -1.75 18.62
C TYR A 130 6.11 -1.00 17.58
N TYR A 131 6.38 0.27 17.31
CA TYR A 131 5.69 1.00 16.23
C TYR A 131 5.99 0.41 14.84
N VAL A 132 7.21 -0.08 14.61
CA VAL A 132 7.61 -0.69 13.32
C VAL A 132 6.97 -2.08 13.14
N VAL A 133 6.72 -2.78 14.25
CA VAL A 133 6.14 -4.13 14.25
C VAL A 133 4.61 -4.10 14.08
N ALA A 134 3.95 -3.04 14.58
CA ALA A 134 2.51 -2.87 14.60
C ALA A 134 1.93 -2.43 13.23
#